data_AF-A0AAE3M4M2-F1
#
_entry.id   AF-A0AAE3M4M2-F1
#
_cell.length_a   1.000
_cell.length_b   1.000
_cell.length_c   1.000
_cell.angle_alpha   90.00
_cell.angle_beta   90.00
_cell.angle_gamma   90.00
#
_symmetry.space_group_name_H-M   'P 1'
#
loop_
_entity.id
_entity.type
_entity.pdbx_description
1 polymer ?
#
loop_
_entity_poly.entity_id
_entity_poly.type
_entity_poly.pdbx_seq_one_letter_code
_entity_poly.pdbx_strand_id
1 'polypeptide(L)'
;MGNSGSGNGNGGPRNGGDDSDHKPFDLPDIINDLNDYLCASSVLEQFTNFNFTISNILRDVFDFDISMNITFEVDEKLSGTSTDATASQNSDIDFIIRMNPDVLNNATQEYIAVTFAHEVIHSLISYYWQNNPDLAKKYFPIFVDYRNSNTGFLEPPTKNMRDYELNKQHHETMANKYINAMKEVVLKLNSSFPEKNAIYLA
;
A
#
# COMPACT_ATOMS: atom_id res chain seq x y z
N MET A 1 30.57 64.35 8.22
CA MET A 1 29.86 63.07 8.43
C MET A 1 30.73 62.02 7.74
N GLY A 2 31.73 61.40 8.38
CA GLY A 2 31.59 60.27 9.31
C GLY A 2 31.30 58.98 8.53
N ASN A 3 32.29 58.43 7.83
CA ASN A 3 33.09 57.23 8.15
C ASN A 3 32.40 55.86 7.92
N SER A 4 32.95 55.14 6.93
CA SER A 4 33.24 53.70 6.75
C SER A 4 32.66 52.65 7.71
N GLY A 5 32.21 51.53 7.13
CA GLY A 5 32.02 50.24 7.80
C GLY A 5 31.89 49.07 6.82
N SER A 6 33.00 48.35 6.63
CA SER A 6 33.12 47.11 5.85
C SER A 6 32.25 45.95 6.38
N GLY A 7 31.80 45.08 5.47
CA GLY A 7 31.28 43.75 5.79
C GLY A 7 31.69 42.74 4.73
N ASN A 8 32.72 41.94 5.06
CA ASN A 8 33.18 40.78 4.30
C ASN A 8 32.04 39.77 4.07
N GLY A 9 31.85 39.33 2.83
CA GLY A 9 31.05 38.16 2.49
C GLY A 9 31.91 37.17 1.69
N ASN A 10 32.50 36.22 2.41
CA ASN A 10 33.24 35.08 1.87
C ASN A 10 32.47 34.38 0.76
N GLY A 11 33.17 34.04 -0.33
CA GLY A 11 32.72 33.04 -1.28
C GLY A 11 32.63 31.67 -0.61
N GLY A 12 31.39 31.16 -0.49
CA GLY A 12 31.11 29.76 -0.19
C GLY A 12 30.77 29.00 -1.49
N PRO A 13 31.08 27.70 -1.59
CA PRO A 13 30.94 26.95 -2.83
C PRO A 13 29.47 26.75 -3.21
N ARG A 14 29.21 26.76 -4.53
CA ARG A 14 27.97 26.30 -5.14
C ARG A 14 27.77 24.81 -4.81
N ASN A 15 26.99 24.50 -3.78
CA ASN A 15 26.39 23.19 -3.65
C ASN A 15 25.29 23.10 -4.71
N GLY A 16 25.55 22.27 -5.73
CA GLY A 16 24.49 21.74 -6.59
C GLY A 16 23.58 20.89 -5.71
N GLY A 17 22.48 21.50 -5.28
CA GLY A 17 21.31 20.76 -4.84
C GLY A 17 20.71 20.16 -6.09
N ASP A 18 20.68 18.83 -6.13
CA ASP A 18 19.81 18.08 -7.02
C ASP A 18 18.38 18.48 -6.62
N ASP A 19 17.83 19.49 -7.30
CA ASP A 19 16.42 19.88 -7.23
C ASP A 19 15.62 18.73 -7.86
N SER A 20 15.52 17.61 -7.13
CA SER A 20 14.36 16.76 -7.23
C SER A 20 13.21 17.59 -6.67
N ASP A 21 12.49 18.21 -7.62
CA ASP A 21 11.25 18.96 -7.47
C ASP A 21 10.21 18.04 -6.79
N HIS A 22 10.38 17.82 -5.49
CA HIS A 22 9.58 16.91 -4.69
C HIS A 22 8.32 17.67 -4.31
N LYS A 23 7.33 17.60 -5.20
CA LYS A 23 5.98 18.04 -4.92
C LYS A 23 5.53 17.33 -3.63
N PRO A 24 4.96 18.05 -2.63
CA PRO A 24 4.38 17.41 -1.47
C PRO A 24 3.32 16.41 -1.93
N PHE A 25 3.40 15.19 -1.40
CA PHE A 25 2.48 14.09 -1.70
C PHE A 25 1.08 14.42 -1.19
N ASP A 26 0.07 14.32 -2.06
CA ASP A 26 -1.33 14.42 -1.65
C ASP A 26 -1.77 13.06 -1.09
N LEU A 27 -1.98 13.02 0.22
CA LEU A 27 -2.35 11.83 0.97
C LEU A 27 -3.66 11.24 0.43
N PRO A 28 -3.82 9.90 0.40
CA PRO A 28 -5.12 9.32 0.10
C PRO A 28 -6.12 9.75 1.18
N ASP A 29 -7.29 10.26 0.78
CA ASP A 29 -8.35 10.56 1.75
C ASP A 29 -8.95 9.23 2.23
N ILE A 30 -8.67 8.88 3.48
CA ILE A 30 -9.25 7.73 4.15
C ILE A 30 -10.56 8.14 4.80
N ILE A 31 -11.65 7.53 4.35
CA ILE A 31 -13.00 7.75 4.87
C ILE A 31 -13.37 6.56 5.76
N ASN A 32 -13.69 6.85 7.03
CA ASN A 32 -14.11 5.86 8.00
C ASN A 32 -15.65 5.79 8.09
N ASP A 33 -16.23 4.67 7.66
CA ASP A 33 -17.64 4.32 7.88
C ASP A 33 -17.79 3.05 8.73
N LEU A 34 -16.88 2.86 9.69
CA LEU A 34 -16.86 1.75 10.66
C LEU A 34 -17.27 2.22 12.07
N ASN A 35 -18.17 3.19 12.15
CA ASN A 35 -18.50 3.94 13.38
C ASN A 35 -18.98 3.05 14.54
N ASP A 36 -19.63 1.92 14.25
CA ASP A 36 -20.10 0.96 15.26
C ASP A 36 -19.00 0.02 15.76
N TYR A 37 -17.82 0.06 15.15
CA TYR A 37 -16.66 -0.81 15.44
C TYR A 37 -15.50 0.03 15.97
N LEU A 38 -15.58 0.40 17.25
CA LEU A 38 -14.63 1.32 17.90
C LEU A 38 -13.15 0.87 17.78
N CYS A 39 -12.88 -0.43 17.89
CA CYS A 39 -11.53 -0.98 17.69
C CYS A 39 -11.02 -0.68 16.29
N ALA A 40 -11.81 -1.05 15.27
CA ALA A 40 -11.45 -0.86 13.88
C ALA A 40 -11.35 0.63 13.49
N SER A 41 -12.26 1.46 13.99
CA SER A 41 -12.18 2.92 13.84
C SER A 41 -10.90 3.50 14.43
N SER A 42 -10.50 3.06 15.64
CA SER A 42 -9.24 3.47 16.27
C SER A 42 -8.00 2.97 15.51
N VAL A 43 -8.06 1.76 14.95
CA VAL A 43 -7.01 1.27 14.05
C VAL A 43 -6.92 2.15 12.82
N LEU A 44 -8.04 2.49 12.19
CA LEU A 44 -8.07 3.29 10.97
C LEU A 44 -7.58 4.72 11.18
N GLU A 45 -7.89 5.31 12.34
CA GLU A 45 -7.39 6.63 12.72
C GLU A 45 -5.86 6.61 12.91
N GLN A 46 -5.33 5.58 13.59
CA GLN A 46 -3.89 5.37 13.68
C GLN A 46 -3.26 5.08 12.31
N PHE A 47 -3.93 4.30 11.47
CA PHE A 47 -3.52 3.98 10.10
C PHE A 47 -3.40 5.23 9.22
N THR A 48 -4.34 6.16 9.36
CA THR A 48 -4.31 7.50 8.74
C THR A 48 -3.19 8.35 9.31
N ASN A 49 -2.94 8.29 10.62
CA ASN A 49 -1.78 8.95 11.23
C ASN A 49 -0.44 8.33 10.77
N PHE A 50 -0.45 7.08 10.31
CA PHE A 50 0.64 6.42 9.61
C PHE A 50 0.64 6.67 8.10
N ASN A 51 0.04 7.77 7.64
CA ASN A 51 -0.05 8.23 6.25
C ASN A 51 1.24 8.10 5.42
N PHE A 52 2.41 8.15 6.07
CA PHE A 52 3.71 7.88 5.44
C PHE A 52 3.90 6.41 5.01
N THR A 53 3.28 5.46 5.69
CA THR A 53 3.47 4.01 5.52
C THR A 53 2.75 3.48 4.30
N ILE A 54 1.47 3.81 4.06
CA ILE A 54 0.79 3.36 2.83
C ILE A 54 1.52 3.94 1.63
N SER A 55 1.74 5.25 1.59
CA SER A 55 2.42 5.92 0.49
C SER A 55 3.84 5.42 0.27
N ASN A 56 4.58 5.11 1.35
CA ASN A 56 5.88 4.45 1.22
C ASN A 56 5.74 3.02 0.74
N ILE A 57 4.72 2.26 1.14
CA ILE A 57 4.47 0.94 0.54
C ILE A 57 4.21 1.12 -0.96
N LEU A 58 3.46 2.14 -1.37
CA LEU A 58 3.19 2.36 -2.79
C LEU A 58 4.44 2.72 -3.58
N ARG A 59 5.26 3.61 -3.01
CA ARG A 59 6.53 4.00 -3.61
C ARG A 59 7.57 2.89 -3.56
N ASP A 60 7.79 2.29 -2.39
CA ASP A 60 8.89 1.35 -2.16
C ASP A 60 8.58 -0.02 -2.79
N VAL A 61 7.31 -0.43 -2.81
CA VAL A 61 6.88 -1.66 -3.49
C VAL A 61 6.71 -1.43 -4.99
N PHE A 62 6.07 -0.35 -5.39
CA PHE A 62 5.57 -0.21 -6.75
C PHE A 62 6.05 1.04 -7.52
N ASP A 63 6.86 1.90 -6.92
CA ASP A 63 7.42 3.11 -7.54
C ASP A 63 6.34 4.04 -8.12
N PHE A 64 5.26 4.22 -7.34
CA PHE A 64 4.05 4.92 -7.76
C PHE A 64 3.76 6.18 -6.97
N ASP A 65 3.15 7.14 -7.66
CA ASP A 65 2.62 8.38 -7.11
C ASP A 65 1.15 8.52 -7.52
N ILE A 66 0.24 8.21 -6.61
CA ILE A 66 -1.21 8.32 -6.79
C ILE A 66 -1.86 8.86 -5.52
N SER A 67 -2.77 9.81 -5.73
CA SER A 67 -3.79 10.20 -4.76
C SER A 67 -5.10 9.47 -5.11
N MET A 68 -5.66 8.77 -4.13
CA MET A 68 -6.92 8.01 -4.24
C MET A 68 -7.72 8.12 -2.95
N ASN A 69 -9.03 8.06 -3.03
CA ASN A 69 -9.89 8.06 -1.86
C ASN A 69 -10.26 6.61 -1.51
N ILE A 70 -10.20 6.27 -0.22
CA ILE A 70 -10.47 4.91 0.25
C ILE A 70 -11.50 4.99 1.36
N THR A 71 -12.69 4.44 1.10
CA THR A 71 -13.74 4.31 2.11
C THR A 71 -13.71 2.92 2.71
N PHE A 72 -13.68 2.84 4.04
CA PHE A 72 -13.86 1.59 4.78
C PHE A 72 -15.28 1.53 5.31
N GLU A 73 -16.03 0.50 4.91
CA GLU A 73 -17.41 0.26 5.35
C GLU A 73 -17.60 -1.22 5.73
N VAL A 74 -18.72 -1.53 6.38
CA VAL A 74 -19.06 -2.91 6.76
C VAL A 74 -19.90 -3.55 5.67
N ASP A 75 -19.66 -4.83 5.39
CA ASP A 75 -20.59 -5.65 4.59
C ASP A 75 -21.13 -6.82 5.41
N GLU A 76 -22.36 -6.64 5.91
CA GLU A 76 -23.08 -7.64 6.69
C GLU A 76 -23.26 -8.98 5.96
N LYS A 77 -23.16 -9.00 4.62
CA LYS A 77 -23.25 -10.24 3.84
C LYS A 77 -22.03 -11.13 3.99
N LEU A 78 -20.90 -10.59 4.47
CA LEU A 78 -19.69 -11.37 4.74
C LEU A 78 -19.74 -12.11 6.07
N SER A 79 -20.69 -11.81 6.96
CA SER A 79 -20.82 -12.51 8.24
C SER A 79 -21.02 -14.02 8.03
N GLY A 80 -20.31 -14.82 8.82
CA GLY A 80 -20.28 -16.27 8.74
C GLY A 80 -19.46 -16.84 7.57
N THR A 81 -18.85 -15.98 6.74
CA THR A 81 -17.97 -16.40 5.64
C THR A 81 -16.49 -16.39 6.06
N SER A 82 -15.64 -17.03 5.26
CA SER A 82 -14.19 -16.99 5.44
C SER A 82 -13.50 -15.82 4.74
N THR A 83 -14.27 -14.89 4.17
CA THR A 83 -13.73 -13.72 3.47
C THR A 83 -13.60 -12.59 4.47
N ASP A 84 -12.38 -12.09 4.69
CA ASP A 84 -12.13 -11.07 5.71
C ASP A 84 -12.55 -9.67 5.28
N ALA A 85 -12.38 -9.37 4.01
CA ALA A 85 -12.80 -8.13 3.39
C ALA A 85 -12.88 -8.29 1.87
N THR A 86 -13.47 -7.30 1.21
CA THR A 86 -13.44 -7.18 -0.25
C THR A 86 -13.17 -5.74 -0.66
N ALA A 87 -12.28 -5.57 -1.63
CA ALA A 87 -12.05 -4.30 -2.29
C ALA A 87 -12.88 -4.17 -3.58
N SER A 88 -13.46 -3.00 -3.79
CA SER A 88 -14.16 -2.66 -5.04
C SER A 88 -13.89 -1.23 -5.45
N GLN A 89 -13.90 -0.99 -6.75
CA GLN A 89 -13.76 0.36 -7.31
C GLN A 89 -15.15 0.96 -7.52
N ASN A 90 -15.37 2.16 -6.97
CA ASN A 90 -16.62 2.91 -7.14
C ASN A 90 -16.53 3.91 -8.31
N SER A 91 -15.37 4.56 -8.45
CA SER A 91 -15.04 5.47 -9.55
C SER A 91 -13.54 5.34 -9.89
N ASP A 92 -13.04 6.09 -10.87
CA ASP A 92 -11.63 6.04 -11.25
C ASP A 92 -10.71 6.25 -10.03
N ILE A 93 -11.05 7.15 -9.09
CA ILE A 93 -10.19 7.49 -7.95
C ILE A 93 -10.75 7.07 -6.58
N ASP A 94 -11.98 6.54 -6.52
CA ASP A 94 -12.64 6.17 -5.27
C ASP A 94 -12.75 4.64 -5.13
N PHE A 95 -12.20 4.13 -4.03
CA PHE A 95 -12.24 2.72 -3.67
C PHE A 95 -13.05 2.51 -2.40
N ILE A 96 -13.80 1.41 -2.36
CA ILE A 96 -14.56 0.99 -1.20
C ILE A 96 -14.03 -0.38 -0.76
N ILE A 97 -13.55 -0.42 0.48
CA ILE A 97 -13.14 -1.62 1.19
C ILE A 97 -14.26 -2.01 2.14
N ARG A 98 -14.85 -3.17 1.89
CA ARG A 98 -15.95 -3.75 2.67
C ARG A 98 -15.42 -4.79 3.61
N MET A 99 -15.54 -4.54 4.90
CA MET A 99 -15.01 -5.39 5.96
C MET A 99 -16.05 -6.40 6.42
N ASN A 100 -15.59 -7.62 6.73
CA ASN A 100 -16.42 -8.63 7.36
C ASN A 100 -16.65 -8.28 8.84
N PRO A 101 -17.90 -8.19 9.31
CA PRO A 101 -18.20 -7.89 10.71
C PRO A 101 -17.61 -8.93 11.69
N ASP A 102 -17.42 -10.18 11.28
CA ASP A 102 -16.81 -11.20 12.14
C ASP A 102 -15.33 -10.90 12.42
N VAL A 103 -14.61 -10.35 11.44
CA VAL A 103 -13.24 -9.86 11.63
C VAL A 103 -13.25 -8.64 12.53
N LEU A 104 -14.11 -7.67 12.26
CA LEU A 104 -14.18 -6.43 13.04
C LEU A 104 -14.53 -6.67 14.51
N ASN A 105 -15.32 -7.70 14.81
CA ASN A 105 -15.76 -8.03 16.18
C ASN A 105 -14.76 -8.91 16.95
N ASN A 106 -14.01 -9.79 16.27
CA ASN A 106 -13.29 -10.87 16.93
C ASN A 106 -11.76 -10.82 16.73
N ALA A 107 -11.27 -10.12 15.72
CA ALA A 107 -9.85 -10.07 15.41
C ALA A 107 -9.10 -9.08 16.31
N THR A 108 -7.76 -9.23 16.38
CA THR A 108 -6.91 -8.26 17.06
C THR A 108 -6.75 -7.00 16.23
N GLN A 109 -6.38 -5.89 16.87
CA GLN A 109 -6.08 -4.64 16.17
C GLN A 109 -4.98 -4.80 15.10
N GLU A 110 -3.99 -5.67 15.35
CA GLU A 110 -2.91 -5.94 14.40
C GLU A 110 -3.42 -6.67 13.17
N TYR A 111 -4.31 -7.65 13.35
CA TYR A 111 -4.92 -8.36 12.23
C TYR A 111 -5.79 -7.41 11.40
N ILE A 112 -6.65 -6.62 12.05
CA ILE A 112 -7.49 -5.62 11.38
C ILE A 112 -6.63 -4.63 10.57
N ALA A 113 -5.51 -4.17 11.13
CA ALA A 113 -4.61 -3.25 10.45
C ALA A 113 -3.96 -3.87 9.21
N VAL A 114 -3.56 -5.15 9.28
CA VAL A 114 -3.04 -5.88 8.12
C VAL A 114 -4.13 -6.07 7.08
N THR A 115 -5.35 -6.45 7.46
CA THR A 115 -6.48 -6.56 6.52
C THR A 115 -6.73 -5.24 5.81
N PHE A 116 -6.73 -4.11 6.52
CA PHE A 116 -6.87 -2.79 5.87
C PHE A 116 -5.78 -2.54 4.83
N ALA A 117 -4.51 -2.73 5.21
CA ALA A 117 -3.39 -2.52 4.30
C ALA A 117 -3.41 -3.48 3.09
N HIS A 118 -3.81 -4.73 3.31
CA HIS A 118 -3.97 -5.75 2.27
C HIS A 118 -4.97 -5.30 1.21
N GLU A 119 -6.16 -4.87 1.62
CA GLU A 119 -7.23 -4.45 0.72
C GLU A 119 -6.91 -3.14 -0.01
N VAL A 120 -6.18 -2.22 0.62
CA VAL A 120 -5.67 -1.00 -0.03
C VAL A 120 -4.75 -1.36 -1.19
N ILE A 121 -3.82 -2.31 -0.99
CA ILE A 121 -2.93 -2.77 -2.05
C ILE A 121 -3.72 -3.44 -3.19
N HIS A 122 -4.72 -4.27 -2.86
CA HIS A 122 -5.59 -4.87 -3.89
C HIS A 122 -6.36 -3.83 -4.71
N SER A 123 -6.87 -2.79 -4.06
CA SER A 123 -7.55 -1.66 -4.71
C SER A 123 -6.64 -0.98 -5.74
N LEU A 124 -5.39 -0.72 -5.35
CA LEU A 124 -4.38 -0.08 -6.20
C LEU A 124 -3.95 -0.93 -7.38
N ILE A 125 -3.68 -2.22 -7.15
CA ILE A 125 -3.37 -3.15 -8.22
C ILE A 125 -4.50 -3.13 -9.24
N SER A 126 -5.75 -3.21 -8.77
CA SER A 126 -6.95 -3.15 -9.62
C SER A 126 -7.05 -1.84 -10.41
N TYR A 127 -6.79 -0.68 -9.76
CA TYR A 127 -6.77 0.63 -10.43
C TYR A 127 -5.84 0.64 -11.64
N TYR A 128 -4.59 0.22 -11.45
CA TYR A 128 -3.56 0.26 -12.49
C TYR A 128 -3.88 -0.71 -13.63
N TRP A 129 -4.40 -1.89 -13.30
CA TRP A 129 -4.82 -2.86 -14.32
C TRP A 129 -5.93 -2.34 -15.23
N GLN A 130 -6.77 -1.44 -14.74
CA GLN A 130 -7.83 -0.81 -15.51
C GLN A 130 -7.34 0.43 -16.27
N ASN A 131 -6.57 1.30 -15.61
CA ASN A 131 -6.22 2.62 -16.14
C ASN A 131 -4.89 2.67 -16.88
N ASN A 132 -3.91 1.86 -16.48
CA ASN A 132 -2.56 1.84 -17.05
C ASN A 132 -2.05 0.40 -17.18
N PRO A 133 -2.68 -0.45 -18.02
CA PRO A 133 -2.40 -1.88 -18.07
C PRO A 133 -0.94 -2.19 -18.45
N ASP A 134 -0.26 -1.32 -19.18
CA ASP A 134 1.16 -1.52 -19.53
C ASP A 134 2.11 -1.25 -18.36
N LEU A 135 1.81 -0.25 -17.52
CA LEU A 135 2.49 -0.08 -16.24
C LEU A 135 2.14 -1.24 -15.32
N ALA A 136 0.86 -1.64 -15.25
CA ALA A 136 0.46 -2.79 -14.44
C ALA A 136 1.22 -4.06 -14.82
N LYS A 137 1.39 -4.37 -16.12
CA LYS A 137 2.19 -5.51 -16.58
C LYS A 137 3.67 -5.38 -16.22
N LYS A 138 4.23 -4.17 -16.27
CA LYS A 138 5.63 -3.88 -15.92
C LYS A 138 5.89 -4.11 -14.44
N TYR A 139 5.00 -3.65 -13.56
CA TYR A 139 5.19 -3.68 -12.11
C TYR A 139 4.58 -4.94 -11.44
N PHE A 140 3.60 -5.56 -12.09
CA PHE A 140 2.90 -6.77 -11.64
C PHE A 140 2.96 -7.90 -12.68
N PRO A 141 4.15 -8.30 -13.17
CA PRO A 141 4.28 -9.26 -14.27
C PRO A 141 3.58 -10.60 -13.99
N ILE A 142 3.50 -11.04 -12.72
CA ILE A 142 2.78 -12.27 -12.36
C ILE A 142 1.26 -12.18 -12.49
N PHE A 143 0.67 -11.00 -12.27
CA PHE A 143 -0.77 -10.82 -12.48
C PHE A 143 -1.15 -10.88 -13.96
N VAL A 144 -0.18 -10.62 -14.86
CA VAL A 144 -0.33 -10.80 -16.31
C VAL A 144 -0.53 -12.27 -16.64
N ASP A 145 0.25 -13.14 -16.00
CA ASP A 145 0.21 -14.59 -16.22
C ASP A 145 -1.07 -15.20 -15.61
N TYR A 146 -1.51 -14.69 -14.45
CA TYR A 146 -2.77 -15.07 -13.82
C TYR A 146 -4.00 -14.62 -14.64
N ARG A 147 -4.06 -13.37 -15.08
CA ARG A 147 -5.22 -12.83 -15.82
C ARG A 147 -5.37 -13.41 -17.24
N ASN A 148 -4.28 -13.88 -17.84
CA ASN A 148 -4.31 -14.53 -19.15
C ASN A 148 -4.74 -16.01 -19.10
N SER A 149 -4.75 -16.64 -17.90
CA SER A 149 -5.17 -18.03 -17.73
C SER A 149 -6.61 -18.10 -17.21
N ASN A 150 -7.57 -18.27 -18.12
CA ASN A 150 -8.98 -18.63 -17.78
C ASN A 150 -9.13 -20.01 -17.11
N THR A 151 -8.08 -20.57 -16.50
CA THR A 151 -8.00 -21.95 -16.02
C THR A 151 -7.48 -22.10 -14.58
N GLY A 152 -7.20 -21.01 -13.86
CA GLY A 152 -6.95 -21.06 -12.41
C GLY A 152 -5.71 -21.86 -11.99
N PHE A 153 -4.83 -22.21 -12.92
CA PHE A 153 -3.50 -22.75 -12.65
C PHE A 153 -2.51 -22.09 -13.61
N LEU A 154 -1.36 -21.70 -13.07
CA LEU A 154 -0.22 -21.18 -13.81
C LEU A 154 0.19 -22.19 -14.89
N GLU A 155 -0.31 -22.04 -16.12
CA GLU A 155 0.50 -22.47 -17.26
C GLU A 155 1.60 -21.41 -17.38
N PRO A 156 2.89 -21.78 -17.19
CA PRO A 156 3.97 -20.82 -17.29
C PRO A 156 3.92 -20.24 -18.71
N PRO A 157 3.64 -18.93 -18.88
CA PRO A 157 3.83 -18.34 -20.19
C PRO A 157 5.32 -18.12 -20.26
N THR A 158 6.04 -19.06 -20.86
CA THR A 158 7.21 -18.77 -21.69
C THR A 158 7.82 -20.05 -22.22
N LYS A 159 8.06 -20.05 -23.52
CA LYS A 159 8.83 -21.06 -24.25
C LYS A 159 10.32 -21.13 -23.82
N ASN A 160 10.76 -20.43 -22.75
CA ASN A 160 12.15 -20.41 -22.32
C ASN A 160 12.31 -20.29 -20.78
N MET A 161 13.32 -20.96 -20.23
CA MET A 161 13.59 -21.06 -18.77
C MET A 161 14.08 -19.74 -18.14
N ARG A 162 14.58 -18.81 -18.95
CA ARG A 162 15.13 -17.52 -18.48
C ARG A 162 14.03 -16.57 -18.02
N ASP A 163 12.94 -16.49 -18.77
CA ASP A 163 11.81 -15.63 -18.45
C ASP A 163 11.07 -16.16 -17.21
N TYR A 164 11.00 -17.48 -17.03
CA TYR A 164 10.49 -18.12 -15.81
C TYR A 164 11.27 -17.71 -14.55
N GLU A 165 12.61 -17.81 -14.57
CA GLU A 165 13.43 -17.44 -13.41
C GLU A 165 13.36 -15.94 -13.11
N LEU A 166 13.27 -15.09 -14.14
CA LEU A 166 13.07 -13.64 -13.97
C LEU A 166 11.70 -13.33 -13.33
N ASN A 167 10.63 -13.99 -13.78
CA ASN A 167 9.30 -13.84 -13.20
C ASN A 167 9.27 -14.33 -11.74
N LYS A 168 9.93 -15.45 -11.44
CA LYS A 168 10.07 -15.97 -10.07
C LYS A 168 10.81 -14.97 -9.18
N GLN A 169 11.95 -14.44 -9.63
CA GLN A 169 12.72 -13.46 -8.87
C GLN A 169 11.92 -12.17 -8.61
N HIS A 170 11.19 -11.68 -9.61
CA HIS A 170 10.31 -10.52 -9.44
C HIS A 170 9.17 -10.80 -8.46
N HIS A 171 8.57 -12.00 -8.50
CA HIS A 171 7.52 -12.41 -7.57
C HIS A 171 8.04 -12.50 -6.13
N GLU A 172 9.18 -13.17 -5.91
CA GLU A 172 9.81 -13.26 -4.59
C GLU A 172 10.15 -11.86 -4.06
N THR A 173 10.64 -10.96 -4.91
CA THR A 173 10.92 -9.58 -4.53
C THR A 173 9.65 -8.85 -4.12
N MET A 174 8.58 -8.94 -4.90
CA MET A 174 7.30 -8.30 -4.59
C MET A 174 6.68 -8.87 -3.31
N ALA A 175 6.68 -10.20 -3.14
CA ALA A 175 6.18 -10.86 -1.94
C ALA A 175 6.97 -10.43 -0.70
N ASN A 176 8.29 -10.37 -0.77
CA ASN A 176 9.12 -9.91 0.36
C ASN A 176 8.85 -8.44 0.71
N LYS A 177 8.69 -7.58 -0.30
CA LYS A 177 8.36 -6.17 -0.09
C LYS A 177 6.97 -6.01 0.54
N TYR A 178 5.98 -6.76 0.06
CA TYR A 178 4.63 -6.81 0.61
C TYR A 178 4.62 -7.34 2.06
N ILE A 179 5.34 -8.41 2.36
CA ILE A 179 5.44 -8.96 3.71
C ILE A 179 6.09 -7.95 4.67
N ASN A 180 7.16 -7.28 4.23
CA ASN A 180 7.81 -6.24 5.00
C ASN A 180 6.89 -5.03 5.24
N ALA A 181 6.09 -4.66 4.24
CA ALA A 181 5.08 -3.61 4.36
C ALA A 181 4.05 -3.92 5.46
N MET A 182 3.46 -5.12 5.45
CA MET A 182 2.50 -5.54 6.48
C MET A 182 3.15 -5.63 7.85
N LYS A 183 4.38 -6.15 7.93
CA LYS A 183 5.17 -6.17 9.15
C LYS A 183 5.35 -4.77 9.73
N GLU A 184 5.68 -3.78 8.89
CA GLU A 184 5.81 -2.39 9.33
C GLU A 184 4.50 -1.79 9.83
N VAL A 185 3.37 -2.09 9.18
CA VAL A 185 2.04 -1.66 9.66
C VAL A 185 1.81 -2.16 11.09
N VAL A 186 2.05 -3.46 11.33
CA VAL A 186 1.91 -4.06 12.67
C VAL A 186 2.84 -3.41 13.69
N LEU A 187 4.13 -3.24 13.35
CA LEU A 187 5.11 -2.70 14.28
C LEU A 187 4.93 -1.20 14.56
N LYS A 188 4.37 -0.44 13.62
CA LYS A 188 4.01 0.98 13.84
C LYS A 188 2.80 1.12 14.74
N LEU A 189 1.79 0.25 14.55
CA LEU A 189 0.62 0.20 15.43
C LEU A 189 0.98 -0.28 16.84
N ASN A 190 1.82 -1.32 16.92
CA ASN A 190 2.23 -1.94 18.18
C ASN A 190 3.73 -2.27 18.15
N SER A 191 4.55 -1.34 18.61
CA SER A 191 6.01 -1.48 18.62
C SER A 191 6.53 -2.58 19.56
N SER A 192 5.69 -3.12 20.44
CA SER A 192 6.02 -4.25 21.31
C SER A 192 5.62 -5.60 20.71
N PHE A 193 4.97 -5.62 19.54
CA PHE A 193 4.58 -6.86 18.89
C PHE A 193 5.83 -7.64 18.44
N PRO A 194 5.90 -8.96 18.67
CA PRO A 194 7.06 -9.75 18.24
C PRO A 194 7.21 -9.71 16.71
N GLU A 195 8.37 -9.25 16.23
CA GLU A 195 8.62 -9.09 14.78
C GLU A 195 8.36 -10.36 13.98
N LYS A 196 8.78 -11.52 14.51
CA LYS A 196 8.53 -12.82 13.87
C LYS A 196 7.04 -13.10 13.70
N ASN A 197 6.20 -12.66 14.64
CA ASN A 197 4.77 -12.84 14.57
C ASN A 197 4.13 -11.85 13.60
N ALA A 198 4.66 -10.63 13.47
CA ALA A 198 4.16 -9.65 12.52
C ALA A 198 4.27 -10.15 11.07
N ILE A 199 5.33 -10.90 10.75
CA ILE A 199 5.49 -11.57 9.45
C ILE A 199 4.42 -12.63 9.21
N TYR A 200 3.92 -13.31 10.25
CA TYR A 200 2.86 -14.32 10.09
C TYR A 200 1.47 -13.73 9.92
N LEU A 201 1.28 -12.45 10.21
CA LEU A 201 0.02 -11.75 9.92
C LEU A 201 -0.05 -11.25 8.48
N ALA A 202 1.12 -11.09 7.83
CA ALA A 202 1.29 -10.47 6.52
C ALA A 202 0.69 -11.26 5.34
#